data_AF-A0A0K1ETI0-F1
#
_entry.id   AF-A0A0K1ETI0-F1
#
_cell.length_a   1.000
_cell.length_b   1.000
_cell.length_c   1.000
_cell.angle_alpha   90.00
_cell.angle_beta   90.00
_cell.angle_gamma   90.00
#
_symmetry.space_group_name_H-M   'P 1'
#
loop_
_entity.id
_entity.type
_entity.pdbx_description
1 polymer ?
#
loop_
_entity_poly.entity_id
_entity_poly.type
_entity_poly.pdbx_seq_one_letter_code
_entity_poly.pdbx_strand_id
1 'polypeptide(L)'
;MRLLPSIALGALLLSCGPAAPPSLTTVQLPDASRATAPPSDAERKLAGADTEKLLHAALCGQRTPCHVLRNRPAGLNEQGMPLSVVSLWTGEQRWSDEDASENEGEEGSAQKGASRDATALPADLRLEQTEREDVTSPGLGGCHRFDYWLVTWRDGAIAAKSPLLRICNDGHGASGVGEDTVTIGDNRFTHTVMGGSAWRWIEVSERRLSPLSERRTASSMWWNIASNVSESRWSWDDFAGGTTWYSPLCKADGSFDRDGDAGDVGPGDRGGREYAFATLPLVEVDPAYTASGWKSAGLGRCALAVDATGKGGFVTHGMPGQASDASLRVVATAPDTLLIEVEDDHLVGPGKNWVTDDHLEIWLSAAIPSASSHCVTPPEELLQWGIRVTDGKVFAGAGKPHPTALRVERAAPQAGESTLRFKVVLPSGQSAVTVVYSDSDDGRKQERLIATSKLVHGKGLTLGTITKLPVTRVTCGVKEGRLTPMEKPEPPISFTEE
;
A
#
# COMPACT_ATOMS: atom_id res chain seq x y z
N MET A 1 -65.85 37.58 -3.17
CA MET A 1 -65.21 37.39 -1.85
C MET A 1 -65.42 35.95 -1.41
N ARG A 2 -64.41 35.09 -1.62
CA ARG A 2 -64.39 33.70 -1.13
C ARG A 2 -63.16 33.55 -0.26
N LEU A 3 -63.38 33.15 0.99
CA LEU A 3 -62.37 32.87 2.01
C LEU A 3 -61.60 31.59 1.62
N LEU A 4 -60.28 31.64 1.69
CA LEU A 4 -59.38 30.48 1.60
C LEU A 4 -59.08 29.98 3.03
N PRO A 5 -58.91 28.66 3.24
CA PRO A 5 -58.62 28.09 4.55
C PRO A 5 -57.12 28.08 4.86
N SER A 6 -56.79 28.30 6.14
CA SER A 6 -55.46 28.18 6.74
C SER A 6 -54.91 26.76 6.65
N ILE A 7 -53.66 26.64 6.18
CA ILE A 7 -52.89 25.38 6.23
C ILE A 7 -52.05 25.41 7.50
N ALA A 8 -52.20 24.36 8.32
CA ALA A 8 -51.46 24.13 9.55
C ALA A 8 -50.01 23.71 9.23
N LEU A 9 -49.04 24.38 9.85
CA LEU A 9 -47.64 23.97 9.88
C LEU A 9 -47.49 22.78 10.83
N GLY A 10 -47.30 21.58 10.28
CA GLY A 10 -46.84 20.42 11.04
C GLY A 10 -45.32 20.37 11.05
N ALA A 11 -44.72 20.48 12.24
CA ALA A 11 -43.28 20.32 12.43
C ALA A 11 -42.90 18.83 12.25
N LEU A 12 -42.20 18.51 11.15
CA LEU A 12 -41.50 17.23 11.00
C LEU A 12 -40.17 17.31 11.75
N LEU A 13 -40.07 16.58 12.86
CA LEU A 13 -38.79 16.22 13.49
C LEU A 13 -38.19 15.07 12.68
N LEU A 14 -37.28 15.39 11.77
CA LEU A 14 -36.42 14.42 11.09
C LEU A 14 -35.35 13.95 12.09
N SER A 15 -35.48 12.71 12.56
CA SER A 15 -34.41 12.03 13.29
C SER A 15 -33.29 11.70 12.30
N CYS A 16 -32.19 12.43 12.34
CA CYS A 16 -30.95 12.01 11.70
C CYS A 16 -30.41 10.79 12.44
N GLY A 17 -30.72 9.59 11.97
CA GLY A 17 -29.93 8.41 12.32
C GLY A 17 -28.53 8.53 11.71
N PRO A 18 -27.48 7.97 12.33
CA PRO A 18 -26.16 7.91 11.73
C PRO A 18 -26.26 7.22 10.37
N ALA A 19 -25.75 7.87 9.32
CA ALA A 19 -25.64 7.26 8.00
C ALA A 19 -24.83 5.97 8.12
N ALA A 20 -25.28 4.89 7.47
CA ALA A 20 -24.47 3.68 7.34
C ALA A 20 -23.14 4.07 6.68
N PRO A 21 -22.00 3.55 7.14
CA PRO A 21 -20.72 3.83 6.49
C PRO A 21 -20.88 3.50 4.99
N PRO A 22 -20.35 4.35 4.09
CA PRO A 22 -20.33 4.00 2.67
C PRO A 22 -19.73 2.61 2.57
N SER A 23 -20.33 1.77 1.73
CA SER A 23 -19.70 0.50 1.36
C SER A 23 -18.37 0.88 0.72
N LEU A 24 -17.32 0.91 1.55
CA LEU A 24 -15.95 0.93 1.08
C LEU A 24 -15.95 -0.20 0.06
N THR A 25 -15.48 0.09 -1.15
CA THR A 25 -14.99 -0.96 -2.03
C THR A 25 -13.99 -1.66 -1.15
N THR A 26 -14.42 -2.77 -0.54
CA THR A 26 -13.57 -3.63 0.25
C THR A 26 -12.39 -3.78 -0.66
N VAL A 27 -11.19 -3.37 -0.23
CA VAL A 27 -9.96 -3.75 -0.91
C VAL A 27 -10.21 -5.20 -1.23
N GLN A 28 -10.47 -5.51 -2.51
CA GLN A 28 -10.98 -6.82 -2.90
C GLN A 28 -9.72 -7.67 -2.79
N LEU A 29 -9.39 -8.03 -1.56
CA LEU A 29 -8.43 -9.03 -1.22
C LEU A 29 -8.98 -10.23 -1.99
N PRO A 30 -8.17 -10.79 -2.92
CA PRO A 30 -8.64 -11.88 -3.75
C PRO A 30 -9.31 -12.91 -2.85
N ASP A 31 -10.55 -13.21 -3.22
CA ASP A 31 -11.54 -13.93 -2.42
C ASP A 31 -10.87 -15.07 -1.61
N ALA A 32 -10.75 -14.87 -0.30
CA ALA A 32 -10.22 -15.90 0.60
C ALA A 32 -11.11 -17.15 0.62
N SER A 33 -12.30 -17.07 0.02
CA SER A 33 -13.32 -18.12 -0.04
C SER A 33 -13.10 -19.16 -1.14
N ARG A 34 -11.93 -19.23 -1.79
CA ARG A 34 -11.59 -20.45 -2.55
C ARG A 34 -11.58 -21.60 -1.56
N ALA A 35 -12.68 -22.36 -1.53
CA ALA A 35 -12.95 -23.43 -0.60
C ALA A 35 -11.73 -24.36 -0.57
N THR A 36 -10.92 -24.21 0.47
CA THR A 36 -9.84 -25.12 0.74
C THR A 36 -10.45 -26.47 1.05
N ALA A 37 -9.83 -27.52 0.51
CA ALA A 37 -10.25 -28.88 0.80
C ALA A 37 -10.31 -29.06 2.34
N PRO A 38 -11.28 -29.85 2.85
CA PRO A 38 -11.38 -30.10 4.29
C PRO A 38 -10.02 -30.60 4.82
N PRO A 39 -9.66 -30.23 6.06
CA PRO A 39 -8.38 -30.59 6.64
C PRO A 39 -8.17 -32.10 6.59
N SER A 40 -7.01 -32.49 6.12
CA SER A 40 -6.54 -33.87 6.04
C SER A 40 -6.55 -34.56 7.41
N ASP A 41 -6.61 -35.89 7.43
CA ASP A 41 -6.56 -36.67 8.67
C ASP A 41 -5.27 -36.43 9.48
N ALA A 42 -4.19 -36.03 8.81
CA ALA A 42 -2.94 -35.63 9.46
C ALA A 42 -3.10 -34.33 10.27
N GLU A 43 -3.87 -33.37 9.76
CA GLU A 43 -4.15 -32.10 10.45
C GLU A 43 -5.08 -32.31 11.66
N ARG A 44 -6.02 -33.27 11.60
CA ARG A 44 -6.89 -33.61 12.74
C ARG A 44 -6.15 -34.30 13.88
N LYS A 45 -5.10 -35.08 13.60
CA LYS A 45 -4.32 -35.81 14.62
C LYS A 45 -3.52 -34.90 15.56
N LEU A 46 -3.29 -33.64 15.20
CA LEU A 46 -2.52 -32.69 16.00
C LEU A 46 -3.32 -32.04 17.15
N ALA A 47 -4.62 -32.30 17.31
CA ALA A 47 -5.48 -31.62 18.29
C ALA A 47 -5.60 -32.31 19.67
N GLY A 48 -4.65 -33.17 20.06
CA GLY A 48 -4.67 -33.87 21.35
C GLY A 48 -4.20 -33.02 22.55
N ALA A 49 -4.60 -33.40 23.77
CA ALA A 49 -4.19 -32.73 25.03
C ALA A 49 -2.66 -32.69 25.25
N ASP A 50 -1.92 -33.63 24.64
CA ASP A 50 -0.46 -33.61 24.67
C ASP A 50 0.11 -32.48 23.81
N THR A 51 -0.58 -32.09 22.73
CA THR A 51 -0.17 -30.97 21.87
C THR A 51 -0.22 -29.64 22.62
N GLU A 52 -1.25 -29.40 23.42
CA GLU A 52 -1.39 -28.16 24.18
C GLU A 52 -0.26 -28.01 25.20
N LYS A 53 0.08 -29.09 25.92
CA LYS A 53 1.23 -29.10 26.85
C LYS A 53 2.55 -28.86 26.12
N LEU A 54 2.75 -29.48 24.95
CA LEU A 54 3.93 -29.27 24.11
C LEU A 54 4.04 -27.81 23.65
N LEU A 55 2.94 -27.22 23.17
CA LEU A 55 2.87 -25.83 22.74
C LEU A 55 3.12 -24.87 23.89
N HIS A 56 2.49 -25.10 25.05
CA HIS A 56 2.71 -24.27 26.23
C HIS A 56 4.17 -24.31 26.67
N ALA A 57 4.76 -25.51 26.82
CA ALA A 57 6.17 -25.65 27.19
C ALA A 57 7.10 -24.97 26.17
N ALA A 58 6.81 -25.11 24.87
CA ALA A 58 7.64 -24.55 23.82
C ALA A 58 7.49 -23.04 23.65
N LEU A 59 6.29 -22.48 23.74
CA LEU A 59 6.00 -21.08 23.40
C LEU A 59 5.90 -20.17 24.63
N CYS A 60 5.41 -20.68 25.76
CA CYS A 60 5.33 -19.91 27.01
C CYS A 60 6.60 -20.05 27.84
N GLY A 61 7.23 -21.22 27.88
CA GLY A 61 8.40 -21.45 28.73
C GLY A 61 8.10 -21.12 30.20
N GLN A 62 8.81 -20.15 30.77
CA GLN A 62 8.61 -19.64 32.13
C GLN A 62 7.83 -18.32 32.18
N ARG A 63 7.37 -17.79 31.03
CA ARG A 63 6.67 -16.51 30.96
C ARG A 63 5.33 -16.62 31.66
N THR A 64 5.09 -15.71 32.60
CA THR A 64 3.82 -15.63 33.34
C THR A 64 3.34 -14.18 33.36
N PRO A 65 2.10 -13.88 32.92
CA PRO A 65 1.13 -14.80 32.30
C PRO A 65 1.51 -15.26 30.89
N CYS A 66 1.15 -16.50 30.56
CA CYS A 66 1.14 -16.99 29.18
C CYS A 66 0.18 -18.17 29.03
N HIS A 67 -0.77 -18.06 28.12
CA HIS A 67 -1.80 -19.08 27.90
C HIS A 67 -1.92 -19.37 26.41
N VAL A 68 -1.89 -20.65 26.03
CA VAL A 68 -2.16 -21.06 24.64
C VAL A 68 -3.66 -20.95 24.41
N LEU A 69 -4.08 -20.10 23.48
CA LEU A 69 -5.50 -19.92 23.17
C LEU A 69 -5.94 -20.91 22.10
N ARG A 70 -5.22 -20.93 20.98
CA ARG A 70 -5.61 -21.76 19.83
C ARG A 70 -4.42 -22.17 18.98
N ASN A 71 -4.49 -23.40 18.47
CA ASN A 71 -3.59 -23.95 17.47
C ASN A 71 -4.36 -24.18 16.17
N ARG A 72 -4.05 -23.44 15.10
CA ARG A 72 -4.75 -23.54 13.81
C ARG A 72 -3.84 -24.13 12.74
N PRO A 73 -4.30 -25.10 11.94
CA PRO A 73 -3.54 -25.56 10.78
C PRO A 73 -3.39 -24.43 9.77
N ALA A 74 -2.22 -24.35 9.14
CA ALA A 74 -1.86 -23.33 8.16
C ALA A 74 -1.24 -23.96 6.90
N GLY A 75 -1.70 -25.17 6.55
CA GLY A 75 -1.25 -25.92 5.39
C GLY A 75 0.11 -26.60 5.60
N LEU A 76 0.85 -26.75 4.51
CA LEU A 76 2.17 -27.38 4.47
C LEU A 76 3.24 -26.38 4.03
N ASN A 77 4.46 -26.62 4.47
CA ASN A 77 5.62 -25.87 4.02
C ASN A 77 6.18 -26.43 2.70
N GLU A 78 7.23 -25.82 2.13
CA GLU A 78 7.82 -26.26 0.85
C GLU A 78 8.37 -27.70 0.87
N GLN A 79 8.68 -28.24 2.06
CA GLN A 79 9.13 -29.62 2.27
C GLN A 79 7.99 -30.59 2.62
N GLY A 80 6.73 -30.14 2.54
CA GLY A 80 5.56 -30.95 2.90
C GLY A 80 5.34 -31.14 4.40
N MET A 81 6.05 -30.40 5.25
CA MET A 81 5.86 -30.46 6.71
C MET A 81 4.64 -29.61 7.13
N PRO A 82 3.80 -30.08 8.07
CA PRO A 82 2.65 -29.30 8.53
C PRO A 82 3.05 -27.99 9.21
N LEU A 83 2.30 -26.94 8.90
CA LEU A 83 2.39 -25.63 9.52
C LEU A 83 1.17 -25.39 10.40
N SER A 84 1.38 -24.68 11.51
CA SER A 84 0.31 -24.15 12.34
C SER A 84 0.59 -22.71 12.75
N VAL A 85 -0.47 -21.94 12.97
CA VAL A 85 -0.40 -20.66 13.68
C VAL A 85 -1.02 -20.82 15.05
N VAL A 86 -0.26 -20.45 16.07
CA VAL A 86 -0.65 -20.56 17.48
C VAL A 86 -0.81 -19.17 18.06
N SER A 87 -1.99 -18.87 18.60
CA SER A 87 -2.26 -17.63 19.33
C SER A 87 -2.12 -17.86 20.84
N LEU A 88 -1.47 -16.90 21.51
CA LEU A 88 -1.22 -16.90 22.94
C LEU A 88 -1.77 -15.62 23.55
N TRP A 89 -2.33 -15.69 24.75
CA TRP A 89 -2.54 -14.53 25.60
C TRP A 89 -1.35 -14.37 26.55
N THR A 90 -0.78 -13.18 26.63
CA THR A 90 0.47 -12.90 27.37
C THR A 90 0.33 -11.81 28.43
N GLY A 91 -0.92 -11.55 28.84
CA GLY A 91 -1.24 -10.60 29.90
C GLY A 91 -2.05 -9.40 29.44
N GLU A 92 -2.30 -8.52 30.39
CA GLU A 92 -2.89 -7.20 30.16
C GLU A 92 -1.78 -6.15 30.20
N GLN A 93 -1.81 -5.19 29.27
CA GLN A 93 -1.03 -3.97 29.35
C GLN A 93 -1.99 -2.85 29.75
N ARG A 94 -1.73 -2.26 30.92
CA ARG A 94 -2.46 -1.08 31.39
C ARG A 94 -1.73 0.17 30.89
N TRP A 95 -2.50 1.23 30.64
CA TRP A 95 -1.91 2.55 30.45
C TRP A 95 -1.16 2.93 31.72
N SER A 96 0.02 3.53 31.55
CA SER A 96 0.76 4.01 32.71
C SER A 96 -0.02 5.18 33.32
N ASP A 97 0.07 5.36 34.64
CA ASP A 97 -0.55 6.51 35.31
C ASP A 97 -0.01 7.86 34.78
N GLU A 98 1.18 7.85 34.15
CA GLU A 98 1.76 9.03 33.49
C GLU A 98 0.97 9.40 32.22
N ASP A 99 0.53 8.42 31.43
CA ASP A 99 -0.30 8.64 30.22
C ASP A 99 -1.73 9.10 30.56
N ALA A 100 -2.24 8.73 31.74
CA ALA A 100 -3.57 9.14 32.20
C ALA A 100 -3.61 10.60 32.70
N SER A 101 -2.47 11.15 33.14
CA SER A 101 -2.41 12.43 33.85
C SER A 101 -2.59 13.68 32.96
N GLU A 102 -2.51 13.56 31.63
CA GLU A 102 -2.68 14.71 30.72
C GLU A 102 -4.16 15.08 30.46
N ASN A 103 -5.13 14.25 30.90
CA ASN A 103 -6.56 14.46 30.60
C ASN A 103 -7.44 14.78 31.82
N GLU A 104 -6.92 14.86 33.05
CA GLU A 104 -7.74 15.01 34.25
C GLU A 104 -7.64 16.41 34.89
N GLY A 105 -8.51 17.31 34.42
CA GLY A 105 -8.93 18.51 35.14
C GLY A 105 -10.13 18.30 36.07
N GLU A 106 -10.56 17.07 36.31
CA GLU A 106 -11.67 16.74 37.21
C GLU A 106 -11.22 15.78 38.32
N GLU A 107 -11.27 16.26 39.56
CA GLU A 107 -10.97 15.51 40.79
C GLU A 107 -11.99 14.37 41.02
N GLY A 108 -11.82 13.25 40.33
CA GLY A 108 -12.54 12.01 40.55
C GLY A 108 -11.63 10.97 41.20
N SER A 109 -12.01 10.45 42.36
CA SER A 109 -11.20 9.53 43.17
C SER A 109 -10.74 8.27 42.42
N ALA A 110 -9.47 8.25 41.99
CA ALA A 110 -8.81 7.06 41.46
C ALA A 110 -8.79 5.94 42.51
N GLN A 111 -9.63 4.93 42.31
CA GLN A 111 -9.60 3.70 43.09
C GLN A 111 -8.30 2.95 42.76
N LYS A 112 -7.34 3.01 43.70
CA LYS A 112 -6.09 2.26 43.69
C LYS A 112 -6.39 0.76 43.80
N GLY A 113 -6.77 0.14 42.69
CA GLY A 113 -7.19 -1.26 42.61
C GLY A 113 -6.01 -2.19 42.82
N ALA A 114 -6.13 -3.06 43.82
CA ALA A 114 -5.19 -4.14 44.10
C ALA A 114 -4.83 -4.91 42.82
N SER A 115 -3.53 -5.20 42.66
CA SER A 115 -2.99 -6.10 41.63
C SER A 115 -3.78 -7.42 41.65
N ARG A 116 -4.76 -7.54 40.75
CA ARG A 116 -5.45 -8.81 40.50
C ARG A 116 -4.38 -9.81 40.09
N ASP A 117 -4.48 -11.02 40.63
CA ASP A 117 -3.59 -12.15 40.35
C ASP A 117 -3.42 -12.31 38.83
N ALA A 118 -2.33 -11.76 38.28
CA ALA A 118 -2.11 -11.57 36.84
C ALA A 118 -1.86 -12.89 36.10
N THR A 119 -2.04 -14.02 36.77
CA THR A 119 -1.70 -15.37 36.29
C THR A 119 -2.88 -16.08 35.63
N ALA A 120 -4.13 -15.80 36.02
CA ALA A 120 -5.32 -16.47 35.47
C ALA A 120 -5.80 -15.80 34.16
N LEU A 121 -6.31 -16.61 33.23
CA LEU A 121 -6.92 -16.12 32.00
C LEU A 121 -8.22 -15.35 32.31
N PRO A 122 -8.36 -14.08 31.87
CA PRO A 122 -9.59 -13.32 32.05
C PRO A 122 -10.80 -13.98 31.39
N ALA A 123 -11.99 -13.82 32.00
CA ALA A 123 -13.24 -14.34 31.45
C ALA A 123 -13.69 -13.60 30.18
N ASP A 124 -13.32 -12.32 30.05
CA ASP A 124 -13.54 -11.50 28.86
C ASP A 124 -12.18 -11.08 28.32
N LEU A 125 -11.78 -11.66 27.19
CA LEU A 125 -10.56 -11.30 26.47
C LEU A 125 -10.82 -10.29 25.34
N ARG A 126 -12.08 -9.93 25.08
CA ARG A 126 -12.51 -9.15 23.91
C ARG A 126 -11.94 -9.68 22.59
N LEU A 127 -11.90 -11.01 22.51
CA LEU A 127 -11.36 -11.76 21.39
C LEU A 127 -12.46 -12.71 20.88
N GLU A 128 -12.94 -12.46 19.68
CA GLU A 128 -13.83 -13.36 18.95
C GLU A 128 -12.99 -14.29 18.07
N GLN A 129 -13.16 -15.60 18.21
CA GLN A 129 -12.33 -16.59 17.51
C GLN A 129 -13.16 -17.54 16.67
N THR A 130 -12.91 -17.55 15.36
CA THR A 130 -13.41 -18.57 14.43
C THR A 130 -12.31 -19.58 14.08
N GLU A 131 -12.63 -20.59 13.26
CA GLU A 131 -11.63 -21.54 12.77
C GLU A 131 -10.44 -20.87 12.11
N ARG A 132 -10.67 -19.77 11.38
CA ARG A 132 -9.69 -19.14 10.52
C ARG A 132 -9.41 -17.67 10.86
N GLU A 133 -10.11 -17.13 11.84
CA GLU A 133 -10.07 -15.70 12.16
C GLU A 133 -10.01 -15.45 13.67
N ASP A 134 -9.28 -14.42 14.07
CA ASP A 134 -9.29 -13.80 15.39
C ASP A 134 -9.62 -12.32 15.21
N VAL A 135 -10.68 -11.83 15.85
CA VAL A 135 -11.05 -10.40 15.87
C VAL A 135 -10.91 -9.88 17.30
N THR A 136 -10.11 -8.84 17.49
CA THR A 136 -9.99 -8.18 18.80
C THR A 136 -10.65 -6.81 18.77
N SER A 137 -11.45 -6.55 19.80
CA SER A 137 -12.07 -5.25 20.04
C SER A 137 -11.34 -4.50 21.16
N PRO A 138 -11.45 -3.17 21.23
CA PRO A 138 -10.60 -2.38 22.11
C PRO A 138 -11.03 -2.52 23.57
N GLY A 139 -10.06 -2.46 24.48
CA GLY A 139 -10.26 -2.42 25.93
C GLY A 139 -10.53 -1.01 26.46
N LEU A 140 -11.41 -0.84 27.47
CA LEU A 140 -11.46 0.43 28.22
C LEU A 140 -10.44 0.34 29.36
N GLY A 141 -9.38 1.17 29.33
CA GLY A 141 -8.36 1.25 30.40
C GLY A 141 -7.15 0.32 30.24
N GLY A 142 -6.92 -0.22 29.05
CA GLY A 142 -5.79 -1.10 28.72
C GLY A 142 -6.10 -2.02 27.55
N CYS A 143 -5.17 -2.91 27.20
CA CYS A 143 -5.34 -3.91 26.16
C CYS A 143 -4.92 -5.31 26.66
N HIS A 144 -5.49 -6.35 26.06
CA HIS A 144 -4.92 -7.69 26.17
C HIS A 144 -3.82 -7.88 25.13
N ARG A 145 -2.70 -8.48 25.55
CA ARG A 145 -1.58 -8.80 24.67
C ARG A 145 -1.75 -10.18 24.08
N PHE A 146 -1.70 -10.25 22.76
CA PHE A 146 -1.78 -11.50 22.01
C PHE A 146 -0.52 -11.72 21.18
N ASP A 147 0.11 -12.87 21.32
CA ASP A 147 1.25 -13.27 20.48
C ASP A 147 0.81 -14.36 19.48
N TYR A 148 1.18 -14.19 18.22
CA TYR A 148 0.98 -15.18 17.17
C TYR A 148 2.31 -15.79 16.77
N TRP A 149 2.36 -17.12 16.72
CA TRP A 149 3.56 -17.90 16.39
C TRP A 149 3.29 -18.87 15.25
N LEU A 150 4.17 -18.90 14.27
CA LEU A 150 4.28 -19.98 13.30
C LEU A 150 4.98 -21.17 13.95
N VAL A 151 4.39 -22.36 13.83
CA VAL A 151 4.94 -23.62 14.30
C VAL A 151 5.05 -24.58 13.11
N THR A 152 6.22 -25.19 12.93
CA THR A 152 6.43 -26.28 11.96
C THR A 152 6.50 -27.60 12.70
N TRP A 153 5.77 -28.61 12.23
CA TRP A 153 5.69 -29.93 12.85
C TRP A 153 6.52 -30.97 12.10
N ARG A 154 7.10 -31.91 12.84
CA ARG A 154 7.74 -33.13 12.30
C ARG A 154 7.46 -34.29 13.25
N ASP A 155 6.85 -35.35 12.72
CA ASP A 155 6.57 -36.58 13.47
C ASP A 155 5.84 -36.35 14.81
N GLY A 156 4.91 -35.38 14.83
CA GLY A 156 4.15 -35.00 16.04
C GLY A 156 4.89 -34.09 17.03
N ALA A 157 6.14 -33.71 16.75
CA ALA A 157 6.93 -32.78 17.54
C ALA A 157 7.08 -31.40 16.86
N ILE A 158 7.33 -30.36 17.66
CA ILE A 158 7.64 -29.02 17.16
C ILE A 158 9.07 -29.03 16.60
N ALA A 159 9.20 -28.91 15.28
CA ALA A 159 10.48 -28.86 14.58
C ALA A 159 11.08 -27.44 14.57
N ALA A 160 10.23 -26.42 14.44
CA ALA A 160 10.62 -25.02 14.46
C ALA A 160 9.47 -24.13 14.95
N LYS A 161 9.82 -22.96 15.48
CA LYS A 161 8.87 -21.90 15.84
C LYS A 161 9.41 -20.54 15.41
N SER A 162 8.52 -19.66 14.97
CA SER A 162 8.87 -18.29 14.58
C SER A 162 7.75 -17.33 14.98
N PRO A 163 8.07 -16.19 15.62
CA PRO A 163 7.07 -15.18 15.96
C PRO A 163 6.56 -14.53 14.68
N LEU A 164 5.24 -14.28 14.63
CA LEU A 164 4.57 -13.62 13.50
C LEU A 164 4.11 -12.21 13.87
N LEU A 165 3.44 -12.06 14.99
CA LEU A 165 2.77 -10.81 15.34
C LEU A 165 2.55 -10.73 16.84
N ARG A 166 2.64 -9.52 17.40
CA ARG A 166 2.15 -9.19 18.73
C ARG A 166 1.12 -8.10 18.59
N ILE A 167 -0.07 -8.30 19.17
CA ILE A 167 -1.18 -7.34 19.15
C ILE A 167 -1.47 -6.89 20.57
N CYS A 168 -1.76 -5.59 20.69
CA CYS A 168 -2.36 -4.93 21.84
C CYS A 168 -3.36 -3.92 21.26
N ASN A 169 -4.65 -4.27 21.23
CA ASN A 169 -5.67 -3.35 20.73
C ASN A 169 -6.09 -2.39 21.86
N ASP A 170 -5.51 -1.19 21.83
CA ASP A 170 -5.72 -0.13 22.81
C ASP A 170 -6.83 0.85 22.41
N GLY A 171 -7.52 0.62 21.28
CA GLY A 171 -8.49 1.57 20.72
C GLY A 171 -8.10 2.22 19.39
N HIS A 172 -6.84 2.07 18.96
CA HIS A 172 -6.25 2.60 17.70
C HIS A 172 -6.68 4.03 17.32
N GLY A 173 -6.93 4.89 18.32
CA GLY A 173 -7.27 6.29 18.18
C GLY A 173 -8.11 6.85 19.34
N ALA A 174 -8.25 8.18 19.40
CA ALA A 174 -8.95 8.89 20.49
C ALA A 174 -10.45 8.55 20.63
N SER A 175 -11.03 7.82 19.68
CA SER A 175 -12.44 7.43 19.69
C SER A 175 -12.69 5.97 20.11
N GLY A 176 -11.63 5.19 20.39
CA GLY A 176 -11.78 3.79 20.83
C GLY A 176 -12.47 2.89 19.79
N VAL A 177 -12.17 3.10 18.50
CA VAL A 177 -12.77 2.34 17.38
C VAL A 177 -11.70 1.51 16.68
N GLY A 178 -10.78 0.97 17.48
CA GLY A 178 -9.72 0.10 17.01
C GLY A 178 -10.21 -1.32 16.86
N GLU A 179 -9.88 -1.98 15.76
CA GLU A 179 -10.10 -3.41 15.59
C GLU A 179 -8.88 -4.02 14.91
N ASP A 180 -8.44 -5.17 15.42
CA ASP A 180 -7.47 -6.01 14.74
C ASP A 180 -8.15 -7.30 14.32
N THR A 181 -7.98 -7.67 13.06
CA THR A 181 -8.40 -8.97 12.52
C THR A 181 -7.17 -9.73 12.04
N VAL A 182 -7.01 -10.97 12.52
CA VAL A 182 -5.99 -11.92 12.05
C VAL A 182 -6.67 -13.07 11.33
N THR A 183 -6.38 -13.24 10.04
CA THR A 183 -6.88 -14.34 9.22
C THR A 183 -5.77 -15.31 8.88
N ILE A 184 -6.01 -16.61 9.09
CA ILE A 184 -5.03 -17.68 8.88
C ILE A 184 -5.51 -18.59 7.75
N GLY A 185 -4.77 -18.62 6.66
CA GLY A 185 -5.01 -19.50 5.50
C GLY A 185 -3.90 -20.51 5.29
N ASP A 186 -4.02 -21.29 4.22
CA ASP A 186 -2.99 -22.24 3.82
C ASP A 186 -1.75 -21.48 3.34
N ASN A 187 -0.64 -21.66 4.06
CA ASN A 187 0.62 -20.94 3.89
C ASN A 187 0.43 -19.40 3.84
N ARG A 188 -0.60 -18.87 4.50
CA ARG A 188 -0.97 -17.44 4.45
C ARG A 188 -1.36 -16.94 5.84
N PHE A 189 -0.90 -15.74 6.18
CA PHE A 189 -1.26 -15.02 7.40
C PHE A 189 -1.54 -13.57 7.04
N THR A 190 -2.75 -13.11 7.33
CA THR A 190 -3.19 -11.73 7.03
C THR A 190 -3.51 -11.04 8.35
N HIS A 191 -3.01 -9.82 8.52
CA HIS A 191 -3.33 -8.96 9.65
C HIS A 191 -3.90 -7.64 9.12
N THR A 192 -5.12 -7.35 9.53
CA THR A 192 -5.82 -6.10 9.27
C THR A 192 -5.92 -5.33 10.56
N VAL A 193 -5.47 -4.08 10.55
CA VAL A 193 -5.64 -3.13 11.66
C VAL A 193 -6.51 -2.00 11.17
N MET A 194 -7.50 -1.60 11.96
CA MET A 194 -8.28 -0.41 11.68
C MET A 194 -8.38 0.47 12.90
N GLY A 195 -8.54 1.78 12.67
CA GLY A 195 -8.62 2.74 13.75
C GLY A 195 -9.03 4.14 13.32
N GLY A 196 -8.74 5.08 14.22
CA GLY A 196 -8.96 6.50 14.02
C GLY A 196 -10.23 7.06 14.66
N SER A 197 -10.61 8.28 14.25
CA SER A 197 -11.74 9.05 14.78
C SER A 197 -12.58 9.62 13.63
N ALA A 198 -12.45 10.92 13.36
CA ALA A 198 -12.99 11.52 12.14
C ALA A 198 -12.26 10.97 10.91
N TRP A 199 -10.93 10.94 10.97
CA TRP A 199 -10.13 10.18 10.04
C TRP A 199 -10.13 8.72 10.46
N ARG A 200 -10.66 7.87 9.59
CA ARG A 200 -10.61 6.43 9.71
C ARG A 200 -9.50 5.90 8.82
N TRP A 201 -8.90 4.81 9.25
CA TRP A 201 -7.88 4.14 8.46
C TRP A 201 -7.96 2.63 8.65
N ILE A 202 -7.46 1.91 7.65
CA ILE A 202 -7.25 0.47 7.63
C ILE A 202 -5.86 0.22 7.08
N GLU A 203 -5.09 -0.64 7.72
CA GLU A 203 -3.85 -1.20 7.21
C GLU A 203 -4.00 -2.71 7.09
N VAL A 204 -3.47 -3.29 6.02
CA VAL A 204 -3.47 -4.73 5.77
C VAL A 204 -2.05 -5.17 5.46
N SER A 205 -1.58 -6.20 6.14
CA SER A 205 -0.35 -6.92 5.79
C SER A 205 -0.67 -8.39 5.53
N GLU A 206 -0.16 -8.94 4.43
CA GLU A 206 -0.29 -10.35 4.08
C GLU A 206 1.10 -10.98 4.00
N ARG A 207 1.27 -12.10 4.69
CA ARG A 207 2.51 -12.88 4.71
C ARG A 207 2.29 -14.29 4.22
N ARG A 208 3.27 -14.80 3.47
CA ARG A 208 3.47 -16.23 3.25
C ARG A 208 4.19 -16.80 4.46
N LEU A 209 3.80 -17.98 4.93
CA LEU A 209 4.38 -18.60 6.14
C LEU A 209 5.65 -19.41 5.84
N SER A 210 5.79 -19.95 4.64
CA SER A 210 6.95 -20.73 4.20
C SER A 210 7.28 -20.52 2.73
N PRO A 211 8.50 -20.02 2.42
CA PRO A 211 9.36 -19.31 3.36
C PRO A 211 8.63 -18.07 3.89
N LEU A 212 8.89 -17.73 5.15
CA LEU A 212 8.26 -16.59 5.83
C LEU A 212 8.67 -15.30 5.11
N SER A 213 7.69 -14.61 4.54
CA SER A 213 7.91 -13.38 3.81
C SER A 213 6.60 -12.61 3.68
N GLU A 214 6.58 -11.33 4.00
CA GLU A 214 5.46 -10.47 3.62
C GLU A 214 5.35 -10.36 2.08
N ARG A 215 4.13 -10.57 1.57
CA ARG A 215 3.79 -10.61 0.13
C ARG A 215 3.05 -9.38 -0.33
N ARG A 216 2.17 -8.83 0.51
CA ARG A 216 1.36 -7.66 0.15
C ARG A 216 1.14 -6.74 1.34
N THR A 217 1.05 -5.45 1.05
CA THR A 217 0.54 -4.46 1.98
C THR A 217 -0.51 -3.60 1.30
N ALA A 218 -1.47 -3.13 2.09
CA ALA A 218 -2.42 -2.13 1.66
C ALA A 218 -2.71 -1.17 2.81
N SER A 219 -3.03 0.07 2.49
CA SER A 219 -3.58 1.04 3.42
C SER A 219 -4.74 1.76 2.77
N SER A 220 -5.74 2.10 3.57
CA SER A 220 -6.85 2.95 3.20
C SER A 220 -7.06 3.97 4.31
N MET A 221 -7.30 5.23 3.95
CA MET A 221 -7.78 6.24 4.89
C MET A 221 -8.95 6.97 4.27
N TRP A 222 -9.92 7.35 5.09
CA TRP A 222 -11.04 8.18 4.66
C TRP A 222 -11.50 9.10 5.78
N TRP A 223 -12.08 10.21 5.38
CA TRP A 223 -12.71 11.11 6.33
C TRP A 223 -14.18 10.75 6.46
N ASN A 224 -14.64 10.34 7.64
CA ASN A 224 -16.03 9.89 7.82
C ASN A 224 -17.10 11.01 7.75
N ILE A 225 -16.68 12.27 7.64
CA ILE A 225 -17.58 13.45 7.50
C ILE A 225 -17.32 14.24 6.21
N ALA A 226 -16.45 13.75 5.31
CA ALA A 226 -16.20 14.35 4.01
C ALA A 226 -15.92 13.28 2.95
N SER A 227 -15.65 13.69 1.71
CA SER A 227 -15.42 12.77 0.60
C SER A 227 -13.96 12.34 0.45
N ASN A 228 -13.05 12.80 1.30
CA ASN A 228 -11.63 12.48 1.21
C ASN A 228 -11.36 10.99 1.38
N VAL A 229 -10.57 10.41 0.48
CA VAL A 229 -10.09 9.02 0.57
C VAL A 229 -8.69 8.90 -0.02
N SER A 230 -7.90 7.99 0.52
CA SER A 230 -6.68 7.51 -0.12
C SER A 230 -6.58 6.01 0.09
N GLU A 231 -6.24 5.28 -0.95
CA GLU A 231 -5.95 3.86 -0.92
C GLU A 231 -4.58 3.64 -1.56
N SER A 232 -3.73 2.87 -0.92
CA SER A 232 -2.41 2.50 -1.44
C SER A 232 -2.19 1.01 -1.26
N ARG A 233 -1.48 0.41 -2.21
CA ARG A 233 -1.16 -1.03 -2.18
C ARG A 233 0.22 -1.31 -2.76
N TRP A 234 0.85 -2.35 -2.25
CA TRP A 234 2.12 -2.86 -2.75
C TRP A 234 2.11 -4.40 -2.78
N SER A 235 2.56 -4.98 -3.89
CA SER A 235 2.73 -6.42 -4.09
C SER A 235 4.21 -6.73 -4.29
N TRP A 236 4.78 -7.52 -3.39
CA TRP A 236 6.16 -8.00 -3.47
C TRP A 236 6.31 -9.11 -4.52
N ASP A 237 5.24 -9.88 -4.76
CA ASP A 237 5.14 -10.84 -5.86
C ASP A 237 5.27 -10.16 -7.22
N ASP A 238 4.53 -9.08 -7.44
CA ASP A 238 4.52 -8.39 -8.73
C ASP A 238 5.60 -7.31 -8.82
N PHE A 239 6.20 -6.96 -7.68
CA PHE A 239 7.10 -5.82 -7.50
C PHE A 239 6.46 -4.51 -8.00
N ALA A 240 5.18 -4.34 -7.69
CA ALA A 240 4.37 -3.25 -8.20
C ALA A 240 3.42 -2.75 -7.10
N GLY A 241 3.12 -1.46 -7.16
CA GLY A 241 2.18 -0.83 -6.27
C GLY A 241 1.52 0.37 -6.93
N GLY A 242 0.53 0.92 -6.25
CA GLY A 242 -0.15 2.10 -6.71
C GLY A 242 -1.04 2.70 -5.65
N THR A 243 -1.48 3.91 -5.93
CA THR A 243 -2.32 4.71 -5.06
C THR A 243 -3.47 5.28 -5.87
N THR A 244 -4.66 5.25 -5.28
CA THR A 244 -5.82 6.03 -5.70
C THR A 244 -6.19 6.97 -4.57
N TRP A 245 -6.55 8.21 -4.89
CA TRP A 245 -6.96 9.15 -3.87
C TRP A 245 -7.88 10.23 -4.43
N TYR A 246 -8.61 10.85 -3.52
CA TYR A 246 -9.50 11.94 -3.82
C TYR A 246 -9.56 12.92 -2.66
N SER A 247 -9.58 14.21 -3.00
CA SER A 247 -9.91 15.32 -2.10
C SER A 247 -10.72 16.34 -2.92
N PRO A 248 -11.71 17.02 -2.32
CA PRO A 248 -12.41 18.11 -3.00
C PRO A 248 -11.43 19.23 -3.35
N LEU A 249 -11.73 20.00 -4.40
CA LEU A 249 -10.97 21.20 -4.73
C LEU A 249 -11.37 22.35 -3.82
N CYS A 250 -10.40 23.17 -3.44
CA CYS A 250 -10.68 24.42 -2.74
C CYS A 250 -11.23 25.46 -3.73
N LYS A 251 -12.29 26.17 -3.33
CA LYS A 251 -12.68 27.46 -3.89
C LYS A 251 -11.62 28.52 -3.54
N ALA A 252 -11.67 29.67 -4.20
CA ALA A 252 -10.72 30.77 -3.97
C ALA A 252 -10.74 31.31 -2.53
N ASP A 253 -11.84 31.14 -1.80
CA ASP A 253 -12.00 31.52 -0.39
C ASP A 253 -11.54 30.42 0.60
N GLY A 254 -11.00 29.31 0.09
CA GLY A 254 -10.56 28.16 0.89
C GLY A 254 -11.68 27.22 1.32
N SER A 255 -12.95 27.54 1.02
CA SER A 255 -14.04 26.58 1.21
C SER A 255 -13.97 25.46 0.17
N PHE A 256 -14.52 24.29 0.47
CA PHE A 256 -14.57 23.21 -0.50
C PHE A 256 -15.73 23.41 -1.50
N ASP A 257 -15.52 22.94 -2.72
CA ASP A 257 -16.54 23.00 -3.76
C ASP A 257 -17.69 22.01 -3.55
N ARG A 258 -18.67 22.40 -2.72
CA ARG A 258 -19.91 21.63 -2.47
C ARG A 258 -20.79 21.42 -3.69
N ASP A 259 -20.68 22.29 -4.70
CA ASP A 259 -21.55 22.26 -5.87
C ASP A 259 -21.22 21.07 -6.81
N GLY A 260 -20.15 20.33 -6.50
CA GLY A 260 -19.83 19.01 -7.06
C GLY A 260 -19.91 17.86 -6.07
N ASP A 261 -20.51 18.04 -4.88
CA ASP A 261 -20.71 17.00 -3.87
C ASP A 261 -21.67 15.93 -4.42
N ALA A 262 -21.12 14.97 -5.14
CA ALA A 262 -20.90 13.64 -4.62
C ALA A 262 -21.50 13.33 -3.21
N GLY A 263 -22.78 13.58 -2.99
CA GLY A 263 -23.51 13.05 -1.84
C GLY A 263 -23.42 11.53 -1.89
N ASP A 264 -22.89 10.91 -0.84
CA ASP A 264 -22.84 9.45 -0.63
C ASP A 264 -22.37 8.58 -1.82
N VAL A 265 -21.64 9.16 -2.78
CA VAL A 265 -21.11 8.37 -3.90
C VAL A 265 -19.90 7.59 -3.40
N GLY A 266 -20.06 6.27 -3.45
CA GLY A 266 -19.02 5.32 -3.09
C GLY A 266 -17.75 5.52 -3.92
N PRO A 267 -16.65 4.84 -3.53
CA PRO A 267 -15.46 4.79 -4.36
C PRO A 267 -15.83 4.28 -5.77
N GLY A 268 -15.45 5.02 -6.82
CA GLY A 268 -15.82 4.74 -8.22
C GLY A 268 -16.90 5.65 -8.83
N ASP A 269 -17.81 6.19 -8.02
CA ASP A 269 -18.87 7.11 -8.49
C ASP A 269 -18.46 8.59 -8.44
N ARG A 270 -17.21 8.86 -8.05
CA ARG A 270 -16.61 10.22 -7.88
C ARG A 270 -16.19 10.87 -9.20
N GLY A 271 -16.52 10.23 -10.32
CA GLY A 271 -16.26 10.73 -11.67
C GLY A 271 -14.77 10.89 -12.02
N GLY A 272 -14.47 11.68 -13.05
CA GLY A 272 -13.10 11.94 -13.54
C GLY A 272 -12.20 12.77 -12.61
N ARG A 273 -12.51 12.82 -11.31
CA ARG A 273 -11.77 13.59 -10.29
C ARG A 273 -10.94 12.73 -9.34
N GLU A 274 -11.01 11.41 -9.49
CA GLU A 274 -10.11 10.48 -8.81
C GLU A 274 -8.71 10.56 -9.42
N TYR A 275 -7.72 10.74 -8.55
CA TYR A 275 -6.31 10.72 -8.90
C TYR A 275 -5.78 9.30 -8.70
N ALA A 276 -5.00 8.81 -9.65
CA ALA A 276 -4.45 7.46 -9.60
C ALA A 276 -3.05 7.44 -10.17
N PHE A 277 -2.16 6.68 -9.54
CA PHE A 277 -0.82 6.45 -10.05
C PHE A 277 -0.28 5.07 -9.68
N ALA A 278 0.60 4.56 -10.54
CA ALA A 278 1.45 3.43 -10.25
C ALA A 278 2.76 3.98 -9.68
N THR A 279 3.16 3.43 -8.54
CA THR A 279 4.26 3.95 -7.75
C THR A 279 5.60 3.59 -8.37
N LEU A 280 6.53 4.55 -8.45
CA LEU A 280 7.91 4.27 -8.88
C LEU A 280 8.71 3.68 -7.72
N PRO A 281 9.27 2.46 -7.83
CA PRO A 281 10.10 1.90 -6.77
C PRO A 281 11.46 2.63 -6.72
N LEU A 282 11.86 3.08 -5.54
CA LEU A 282 13.22 3.47 -5.22
C LEU A 282 13.93 2.30 -4.56
N VAL A 283 14.90 1.74 -5.27
CA VAL A 283 15.64 0.52 -4.89
C VAL A 283 17.13 0.81 -4.73
N GLU A 284 17.75 0.08 -3.82
CA GLU A 284 19.20 -0.02 -3.75
C GLU A 284 19.69 -1.04 -4.79
N VAL A 285 20.71 -0.65 -5.55
CA VAL A 285 21.35 -1.44 -6.59
C VAL A 285 22.87 -1.35 -6.44
N ASP A 286 23.58 -2.30 -7.04
CA ASP A 286 25.04 -2.28 -7.07
C ASP A 286 25.57 -0.95 -7.70
N PRO A 287 26.53 -0.26 -7.06
CA PRO A 287 27.12 0.97 -7.62
C PRO A 287 27.69 0.81 -9.03
N ALA A 288 28.22 -0.36 -9.40
CA ALA A 288 28.69 -0.64 -10.75
C ALA A 288 27.53 -0.63 -11.76
N TYR A 289 26.34 -1.07 -11.34
CA TYR A 289 25.14 -1.01 -12.16
C TYR A 289 24.72 0.43 -12.44
N THR A 290 24.63 1.28 -11.40
CA THR A 290 24.27 2.71 -11.59
C THR A 290 25.34 3.47 -12.36
N ALA A 291 26.63 3.16 -12.17
CA ALA A 291 27.69 3.79 -12.93
C ALA A 291 27.60 3.47 -14.43
N SER A 292 27.46 2.19 -14.79
CA SER A 292 27.51 1.78 -16.20
C SER A 292 26.70 0.53 -16.57
N GLY A 293 26.43 -0.38 -15.63
CA GLY A 293 25.77 -1.66 -15.93
C GLY A 293 24.37 -1.52 -16.54
N TRP A 294 23.63 -0.45 -16.20
CA TRP A 294 22.32 -0.12 -16.78
C TRP A 294 22.34 0.06 -18.32
N LYS A 295 23.50 0.32 -18.92
CA LYS A 295 23.64 0.43 -20.38
C LYS A 295 23.54 -0.92 -21.08
N SER A 296 23.73 -2.01 -20.33
CA SER A 296 23.84 -3.36 -20.87
C SER A 296 22.98 -4.42 -20.21
N ALA A 297 22.52 -4.18 -18.98
CA ALA A 297 21.58 -5.03 -18.29
C ALA A 297 20.26 -4.29 -18.15
N GLY A 298 19.15 -4.98 -18.38
CA GLY A 298 17.83 -4.38 -18.37
C GLY A 298 17.24 -4.19 -16.98
N LEU A 299 16.17 -3.41 -16.85
CA LEU A 299 15.57 -3.07 -15.54
C LEU A 299 14.73 -4.21 -14.95
N GLY A 300 14.34 -5.19 -15.76
CA GLY A 300 13.71 -6.43 -15.31
C GLY A 300 12.53 -6.21 -14.37
N ARG A 301 12.44 -7.04 -13.31
CA ARG A 301 11.35 -7.01 -12.32
C ARG A 301 11.51 -5.94 -11.25
N CYS A 302 12.64 -5.22 -11.22
CA CYS A 302 12.86 -4.15 -10.25
C CYS A 302 12.25 -2.81 -10.65
N ALA A 303 11.72 -2.71 -11.86
CA ALA A 303 11.08 -1.50 -12.37
C ALA A 303 9.57 -1.65 -12.42
N LEU A 304 8.89 -0.52 -12.22
CA LEU A 304 7.51 -0.38 -12.66
C LEU A 304 7.46 -0.61 -14.17
N ALA A 305 6.55 -1.47 -14.63
CA ALA A 305 6.31 -1.72 -16.05
C ALA A 305 4.92 -1.21 -16.45
N VAL A 306 4.87 -0.43 -17.52
CA VAL A 306 3.65 0.08 -18.14
C VAL A 306 3.69 -0.25 -19.62
N ASP A 307 2.57 -0.65 -20.21
CA ASP A 307 2.48 -0.93 -21.64
C ASP A 307 1.28 -0.22 -22.30
N ALA A 308 1.22 -0.27 -23.63
CA ALA A 308 0.15 0.34 -24.42
C ALA A 308 -1.25 -0.25 -24.17
N THR A 309 -1.37 -1.40 -23.47
CA THR A 309 -2.68 -1.91 -23.05
C THR A 309 -3.26 -1.13 -21.86
N GLY A 310 -2.43 -0.32 -21.19
CA GLY A 310 -2.78 0.35 -19.93
C GLY A 310 -2.67 -0.56 -18.71
N LYS A 311 -2.10 -1.76 -18.84
CA LYS A 311 -1.79 -2.61 -17.69
C LYS A 311 -0.55 -2.09 -16.97
N GLY A 312 -0.58 -2.12 -15.63
CA GLY A 312 0.52 -1.65 -14.79
C GLY A 312 0.67 -0.11 -14.72
N GLY A 313 -0.02 0.64 -15.58
CA GLY A 313 -0.05 2.11 -15.59
C GLY A 313 -1.30 2.64 -16.28
N PHE A 314 -1.15 3.64 -17.15
CA PHE A 314 -2.28 4.35 -17.75
C PHE A 314 -2.02 4.73 -19.20
N VAL A 315 -3.06 4.66 -20.04
CA VAL A 315 -3.07 5.31 -21.35
C VAL A 315 -3.78 6.66 -21.17
N THR A 316 -3.06 7.76 -21.37
CA THR A 316 -3.55 9.13 -21.08
C THR A 316 -3.88 9.93 -22.34
N HIS A 317 -3.48 9.43 -23.51
CA HIS A 317 -3.86 9.92 -24.82
C HIS A 317 -3.94 8.74 -25.80
N GLY A 318 -4.84 8.83 -26.78
CA GLY A 318 -5.10 7.74 -27.72
C GLY A 318 -5.96 6.63 -27.12
N MET A 319 -6.13 5.56 -27.89
CA MET A 319 -6.80 4.33 -27.45
C MET A 319 -5.74 3.33 -26.96
N PRO A 320 -6.07 2.46 -25.98
CA PRO A 320 -5.20 1.34 -25.64
C PRO A 320 -4.85 0.46 -26.85
N GLY A 321 -3.58 0.09 -26.97
CA GLY A 321 -3.01 -0.76 -28.02
C GLY A 321 -2.69 -2.17 -27.53
N GLN A 322 -1.71 -2.82 -28.18
CA GLN A 322 -1.18 -4.12 -27.77
C GLN A 322 0.08 -3.94 -26.89
N ALA A 323 0.41 -4.91 -26.03
CA ALA A 323 1.60 -4.78 -25.18
C ALA A 323 2.93 -4.73 -25.97
N SER A 324 2.94 -5.21 -27.22
CA SER A 324 4.11 -5.20 -28.11
C SER A 324 4.30 -3.90 -28.89
N ASP A 325 3.31 -3.01 -28.83
CA ASP A 325 3.25 -1.72 -29.54
C ASP A 325 4.26 -0.76 -28.89
N ALA A 326 4.03 -0.41 -27.63
CA ALA A 326 4.98 0.33 -26.81
C ALA A 326 4.96 -0.14 -25.35
N SER A 327 6.14 -0.11 -24.71
CA SER A 327 6.28 -0.32 -23.27
C SER A 327 7.35 0.57 -22.63
N LEU A 328 7.12 0.89 -21.36
CA LEU A 328 7.92 1.75 -20.52
C LEU A 328 8.26 1.01 -19.23
N ARG A 329 9.54 0.97 -18.86
CA ARG A 329 9.98 0.53 -17.54
C ARG A 329 10.70 1.65 -16.81
N VAL A 330 10.38 1.87 -15.54
CA VAL A 330 10.96 2.95 -14.73
C VAL A 330 11.33 2.45 -13.35
N VAL A 331 12.54 2.77 -12.91
CA VAL A 331 13.01 2.55 -11.53
C VAL A 331 13.80 3.76 -11.04
N ALA A 332 13.61 4.14 -9.79
CA ALA A 332 14.47 5.11 -9.13
C ALA A 332 15.62 4.39 -8.42
N THR A 333 16.85 4.86 -8.62
CA THR A 333 18.05 4.35 -7.90
C THR A 333 18.61 5.35 -6.90
N ALA A 334 18.10 6.57 -6.93
CA ALA A 334 18.27 7.62 -5.93
C ALA A 334 17.01 8.51 -5.96
N PRO A 335 16.76 9.35 -4.93
CA PRO A 335 15.61 10.26 -4.93
C PRO A 335 15.51 11.17 -6.16
N ASP A 336 16.63 11.45 -6.81
CA ASP A 336 16.75 12.31 -7.98
C ASP A 336 17.17 11.56 -9.25
N THR A 337 17.30 10.23 -9.24
CA THR A 337 17.85 9.49 -10.37
C THR A 337 16.91 8.39 -10.81
N LEU A 338 16.42 8.50 -12.05
CA LEU A 338 15.60 7.50 -12.73
C LEU A 338 16.44 6.75 -13.76
N LEU A 339 16.22 5.44 -13.84
CA LEU A 339 16.60 4.62 -14.97
C LEU A 339 15.33 4.21 -15.72
N ILE A 340 15.35 4.37 -17.04
CA ILE A 340 14.18 4.21 -17.89
C ILE A 340 14.53 3.30 -19.06
N GLU A 341 13.66 2.33 -19.37
CA GLU A 341 13.68 1.58 -20.63
C GLU A 341 12.42 1.86 -21.44
N VAL A 342 12.59 1.96 -22.75
CA VAL A 342 11.52 2.08 -23.72
C VAL A 342 11.70 0.95 -24.73
N GLU A 343 10.62 0.23 -25.02
CA GLU A 343 10.52 -0.67 -26.16
C GLU A 343 9.35 -0.18 -27.01
N ASP A 344 9.58 -0.12 -28.31
CA ASP A 344 8.64 0.42 -29.29
C ASP A 344 8.86 -0.35 -30.61
N ASP A 345 7.78 -0.71 -31.29
CA ASP A 345 7.85 -1.46 -32.55
C ASP A 345 8.18 -0.56 -33.77
N HIS A 346 7.94 0.75 -33.68
CA HIS A 346 8.25 1.72 -34.70
C HIS A 346 8.78 3.08 -34.19
N LEU A 347 10.10 3.14 -33.97
CA LEU A 347 10.75 4.39 -33.55
C LEU A 347 10.77 5.49 -34.63
N VAL A 348 10.19 6.65 -34.33
CA VAL A 348 10.17 7.85 -35.17
C VAL A 348 10.91 9.05 -34.56
N GLY A 349 11.69 9.72 -35.42
CA GLY A 349 12.46 10.93 -35.13
C GLY A 349 13.88 10.86 -35.69
N PRO A 350 14.67 11.96 -35.64
CA PRO A 350 14.29 13.28 -35.17
C PRO A 350 13.53 14.12 -36.21
N GLY A 351 12.39 14.68 -35.84
CA GLY A 351 11.58 15.61 -36.61
C GLY A 351 11.78 17.08 -36.21
N LYS A 352 10.95 17.96 -36.82
CA LYS A 352 10.96 19.41 -36.54
C LYS A 352 10.26 19.79 -35.24
N ASN A 353 9.26 18.99 -34.84
CA ASN A 353 8.51 19.16 -33.61
C ASN A 353 8.72 17.92 -32.75
N TRP A 354 9.32 18.07 -31.58
CA TRP A 354 9.61 16.93 -30.71
C TRP A 354 8.35 16.23 -30.21
N VAL A 355 7.22 16.97 -30.11
CA VAL A 355 5.93 16.43 -29.65
C VAL A 355 5.39 15.38 -30.64
N THR A 356 5.79 15.43 -31.91
CA THR A 356 5.40 14.44 -32.93
C THR A 356 6.48 13.41 -33.20
N ASP A 357 7.59 13.44 -32.45
CA ASP A 357 8.59 12.37 -32.44
C ASP A 357 8.27 11.42 -31.28
N ASP A 358 8.89 10.24 -31.23
CA ASP A 358 8.89 9.45 -30.00
C ASP A 358 9.71 10.11 -28.92
N HIS A 359 9.13 10.22 -27.74
CA HIS A 359 9.75 10.93 -26.64
C HIS A 359 9.25 10.45 -25.28
N LEU A 360 10.11 10.61 -24.27
CA LEU A 360 9.70 10.57 -22.88
C LEU A 360 9.24 11.96 -22.45
N GLU A 361 8.22 12.03 -21.60
CA GLU A 361 7.91 13.23 -20.82
C GLU A 361 8.20 13.00 -19.34
N ILE A 362 8.90 13.94 -18.72
CA ILE A 362 9.14 13.95 -17.27
C ILE A 362 8.35 15.10 -16.68
N TRP A 363 7.37 14.78 -15.84
CA TRP A 363 6.53 15.74 -15.15
C TRP A 363 6.92 15.78 -13.67
N LEU A 364 7.19 16.98 -13.15
CA LEU A 364 7.61 17.18 -11.76
C LEU A 364 6.78 18.27 -11.07
N SER A 365 6.59 18.10 -9.76
CA SER A 365 6.10 19.15 -8.87
C SER A 365 6.75 19.05 -7.49
N ALA A 366 6.95 20.20 -6.85
CA ALA A 366 7.52 20.29 -5.51
C ALA A 366 6.58 19.73 -4.43
N ALA A 367 5.26 19.76 -4.67
CA ALA A 367 4.24 19.30 -3.73
C ALA A 367 3.52 18.05 -4.26
N ILE A 368 3.26 17.11 -3.36
CA ILE A 368 2.25 16.05 -3.56
C ILE A 368 1.06 16.41 -2.67
N PRO A 369 -0.03 16.92 -3.24
CA PRO A 369 -1.27 17.04 -2.49
C PRO A 369 -1.74 15.65 -2.08
N SER A 370 -2.36 15.55 -0.91
CA SER A 370 -2.78 14.27 -0.37
C SER A 370 -4.23 14.35 0.09
N ALA A 371 -4.86 13.19 0.22
CA ALA A 371 -6.23 13.12 0.69
C ALA A 371 -6.42 13.71 2.09
N SER A 372 -5.37 13.82 2.92
CA SER A 372 -5.49 14.33 4.29
C SER A 372 -5.76 15.84 4.36
N SER A 373 -5.56 16.57 3.26
CA SER A 373 -5.97 17.97 3.16
C SER A 373 -7.49 18.10 3.09
N HIS A 374 -8.08 19.01 3.86
CA HIS A 374 -9.52 19.28 3.85
C HIS A 374 -10.09 19.46 2.43
N CYS A 375 -9.38 20.24 1.62
CA CYS A 375 -9.51 20.34 0.18
C CYS A 375 -8.10 20.54 -0.41
N VAL A 376 -7.94 20.33 -1.71
CA VAL A 376 -6.66 20.52 -2.41
C VAL A 376 -6.74 21.72 -3.36
N THR A 377 -5.69 22.54 -3.32
CA THR A 377 -5.41 23.55 -4.34
C THR A 377 -4.48 22.92 -5.37
N PRO A 378 -4.67 23.17 -6.67
CA PRO A 378 -3.70 22.76 -7.68
C PRO A 378 -2.31 23.28 -7.31
N PRO A 379 -1.24 22.46 -7.45
CA PRO A 379 0.10 22.93 -7.16
C PRO A 379 0.47 24.10 -8.08
N GLU A 380 1.15 25.10 -7.53
CA GLU A 380 1.51 26.33 -8.23
C GLU A 380 2.57 26.10 -9.32
N GLU A 381 3.46 25.12 -9.11
CA GLU A 381 4.57 24.82 -10.02
C GLU A 381 4.47 23.38 -10.55
N LEU A 382 4.21 23.30 -11.86
CA LEU A 382 4.23 22.07 -12.64
C LEU A 382 5.25 22.26 -13.77
N LEU A 383 6.24 21.37 -13.81
CA LEU A 383 7.31 21.41 -14.81
C LEU A 383 7.26 20.16 -15.67
N GLN A 384 7.42 20.33 -16.99
CA GLN A 384 7.48 19.24 -17.95
C GLN A 384 8.74 19.39 -18.82
N TRP A 385 9.45 18.29 -18.99
CA TRP A 385 10.50 18.15 -19.99
C TRP A 385 10.13 17.06 -20.98
N GLY A 386 10.41 17.29 -22.26
CA GLY A 386 10.42 16.24 -23.28
C GLY A 386 11.84 15.73 -23.50
N ILE A 387 12.02 14.42 -23.66
CA ILE A 387 13.30 13.79 -24.02
C ILE A 387 13.05 12.96 -25.27
N ARG A 388 13.56 13.40 -26.41
CA ARG A 388 13.41 12.63 -27.64
C ARG A 388 14.22 11.34 -27.57
N VAL A 389 13.59 10.21 -27.88
CA VAL A 389 14.21 8.90 -27.61
C VAL A 389 15.32 8.54 -28.60
N THR A 390 15.29 9.09 -29.81
CA THR A 390 16.27 8.79 -30.87
C THR A 390 17.66 9.39 -30.61
N ASP A 391 17.74 10.56 -29.98
CA ASP A 391 19.01 11.26 -29.72
C ASP A 391 19.21 11.73 -28.26
N GLY A 392 18.22 11.54 -27.39
CA GLY A 392 18.28 11.96 -25.98
C GLY A 392 18.19 13.48 -25.77
N LYS A 393 17.83 14.26 -26.81
CA LYS A 393 17.74 15.71 -26.71
C LYS A 393 16.59 16.13 -25.79
N VAL A 394 16.86 17.06 -24.89
CA VAL A 394 15.90 17.60 -23.92
C VAL A 394 15.23 18.87 -24.45
N PHE A 395 13.91 18.96 -24.28
CA PHE A 395 13.06 20.07 -24.67
C PHE A 395 12.26 20.58 -23.46
N ALA A 396 12.04 21.89 -23.41
CA ALA A 396 11.16 22.49 -22.40
C ALA A 396 9.69 22.29 -22.82
N GLY A 397 8.86 21.80 -21.90
CA GLY A 397 7.41 21.68 -22.05
C GLY A 397 6.65 22.69 -21.19
N ALA A 398 5.53 22.24 -20.61
CA ALA A 398 4.74 22.98 -19.62
C ALA A 398 5.62 23.51 -18.46
N GLY A 399 5.29 24.71 -17.97
CA GLY A 399 6.11 25.43 -16.99
C GLY A 399 7.38 26.07 -17.55
N LYS A 400 7.73 25.79 -18.82
CA LYS A 400 8.93 26.29 -19.51
C LYS A 400 10.22 26.10 -18.70
N PRO A 401 10.49 24.90 -18.14
CA PRO A 401 11.69 24.69 -17.35
C PRO A 401 12.95 24.85 -18.21
N HIS A 402 14.07 25.17 -17.57
CA HIS A 402 15.35 25.21 -18.27
C HIS A 402 15.74 23.78 -18.72
N PRO A 403 16.07 23.55 -20.00
CA PRO A 403 16.38 22.20 -20.50
C PRO A 403 17.55 21.52 -19.78
N THR A 404 18.54 22.29 -19.31
CA THR A 404 19.72 21.74 -18.61
C THR A 404 19.50 21.44 -17.13
N ALA A 405 18.30 21.74 -16.58
CA ALA A 405 17.95 21.34 -15.22
C ALA A 405 17.76 19.82 -15.11
N LEU A 406 17.42 19.17 -16.23
CA LEU A 406 17.36 17.72 -16.37
C LEU A 406 18.66 17.23 -17.04
N ARG A 407 19.37 16.29 -16.40
CA ARG A 407 20.55 15.66 -17.02
C ARG A 407 20.15 14.30 -17.57
N VAL A 408 20.38 14.10 -18.86
CA VAL A 408 20.00 12.87 -19.55
C VAL A 408 21.24 12.21 -20.14
N GLU A 409 21.39 10.93 -19.88
CA GLU A 409 22.34 10.04 -20.55
C GLU A 409 21.56 8.94 -21.25
N ARG A 410 21.82 8.72 -22.54
CA ARG A 410 21.22 7.64 -23.34
C ARG A 410 22.27 6.58 -23.62
N ALA A 411 21.93 5.31 -23.41
CA ALA A 411 22.80 4.21 -23.82
C ALA A 411 22.86 4.10 -25.35
N ALA A 412 24.01 3.70 -25.90
CA ALA A 412 24.08 3.36 -27.31
C ALA A 412 23.16 2.15 -27.58
N PRO A 413 22.39 2.14 -28.69
CA PRO A 413 21.61 0.98 -29.08
C PRO A 413 22.51 -0.25 -29.18
N GLN A 414 22.04 -1.38 -28.66
CA GLN A 414 22.73 -2.65 -28.82
C GLN A 414 22.29 -3.31 -30.13
N ALA A 415 23.23 -3.97 -30.81
CA ALA A 415 22.94 -4.61 -32.09
C ALA A 415 21.84 -5.68 -31.92
N GLY A 416 20.70 -5.49 -32.59
CA GLY A 416 19.57 -6.41 -32.52
C GLY A 416 18.63 -6.20 -31.33
N GLU A 417 18.86 -5.20 -30.48
CA GLU A 417 17.90 -4.80 -29.43
C GLU A 417 17.11 -3.57 -29.88
N SER A 418 15.78 -3.60 -29.74
CA SER A 418 14.90 -2.44 -29.89
C SER A 418 14.81 -1.59 -28.62
N THR A 419 15.28 -2.12 -27.49
CA THR A 419 15.20 -1.44 -26.19
C THR A 419 16.12 -0.23 -26.13
N LEU A 420 15.54 0.94 -25.87
CA LEU A 420 16.26 2.18 -25.58
C LEU A 420 16.39 2.35 -24.07
N ARG A 421 17.57 2.77 -23.60
CA ARG A 421 17.84 2.95 -22.16
C ARG A 421 18.29 4.37 -21.86
N PHE A 422 17.78 4.92 -20.77
CA PHE A 422 18.10 6.26 -20.30
C PHE A 422 18.42 6.26 -18.81
N LYS A 423 19.37 7.11 -18.43
CA LYS A 423 19.53 7.61 -17.08
C LYS A 423 19.15 9.08 -17.05
N VAL A 424 18.21 9.43 -16.19
CA VAL A 424 17.69 10.77 -16.04
C VAL A 424 17.93 11.23 -14.60
N VAL A 425 18.68 12.33 -14.44
CA VAL A 425 18.88 12.97 -13.13
C VAL A 425 17.99 14.21 -13.05
N LEU A 426 17.05 14.18 -12.12
CA LEU A 426 16.03 15.16 -11.83
C LEU A 426 16.63 16.38 -11.11
N PRO A 427 16.03 17.58 -11.26
CA PRO A 427 16.30 18.69 -10.34
C PRO A 427 15.89 18.33 -8.91
N SER A 428 16.59 18.88 -7.92
CA SER A 428 16.27 18.70 -6.50
C SER A 428 14.93 19.34 -6.10
N GLY A 429 14.40 18.94 -4.93
CA GLY A 429 13.23 19.58 -4.32
C GLY A 429 11.88 19.16 -4.94
N GLN A 430 11.87 18.11 -5.76
CA GLN A 430 10.66 17.54 -6.31
C GLN A 430 10.16 16.42 -5.41
N SER A 431 8.85 16.41 -5.16
CA SER A 431 8.21 15.37 -4.37
C SER A 431 7.35 14.47 -5.26
N ALA A 432 6.75 15.03 -6.31
CA ALA A 432 5.91 14.32 -7.26
C ALA A 432 6.63 14.09 -8.59
N VAL A 433 6.42 12.93 -9.21
CA VAL A 433 6.98 12.59 -10.52
C VAL A 433 6.03 11.72 -11.33
N THR A 434 5.98 11.96 -12.63
CA THR A 434 5.35 11.05 -13.59
C THR A 434 6.23 10.96 -14.83
N VAL A 435 6.40 9.73 -15.29
CA VAL A 435 7.07 9.45 -16.56
C VAL A 435 6.00 9.06 -17.56
N VAL A 436 6.06 9.67 -18.73
CA VAL A 436 5.21 9.36 -19.87
C VAL A 436 6.11 8.92 -21.01
N TYR A 437 5.66 7.96 -21.79
CA TYR A 437 6.21 7.69 -23.11
C TYR A 437 5.15 8.05 -24.16
N SER A 438 5.56 8.86 -25.14
CA SER A 438 4.78 9.22 -26.31
C SER A 438 5.25 8.39 -27.49
N ASP A 439 4.31 7.66 -28.05
CA ASP A 439 4.46 6.78 -29.19
C ASP A 439 3.82 7.45 -30.43
N SER A 440 4.58 7.49 -31.52
CA SER A 440 4.23 8.06 -32.81
C SER A 440 4.72 7.16 -33.96
N ASP A 441 3.79 6.48 -34.61
CA ASP A 441 4.11 5.66 -35.79
C ASP A 441 4.42 6.44 -37.08
N ASP A 442 4.00 7.71 -37.18
CA ASP A 442 4.01 8.44 -38.46
C ASP A 442 4.83 9.74 -38.44
N GLY A 443 5.31 10.16 -37.27
CA GLY A 443 6.05 11.40 -37.09
C GLY A 443 5.23 12.67 -37.29
N ARG A 444 3.89 12.55 -37.35
CA ARG A 444 2.95 13.65 -37.64
C ARG A 444 2.01 13.90 -36.48
N LYS A 445 1.63 12.87 -35.73
CA LYS A 445 0.77 12.95 -34.56
C LYS A 445 1.27 12.03 -33.46
N GLN A 446 0.92 12.37 -32.23
CA GLN A 446 1.02 11.43 -31.12
C GLN A 446 -0.10 10.40 -31.31
N GLU A 447 0.27 9.13 -31.43
CA GLU A 447 -0.72 8.05 -31.44
C GLU A 447 -1.20 7.80 -30.01
N ARG A 448 -0.26 7.66 -29.08
CA ARG A 448 -0.54 7.22 -27.72
C ARG A 448 0.40 7.84 -26.70
N LEU A 449 -0.13 8.07 -25.51
CA LEU A 449 0.68 8.37 -24.33
C LEU A 449 0.46 7.28 -23.29
N ILE A 450 1.51 6.57 -22.91
CA ILE A 450 1.52 5.65 -21.78
C ILE A 450 2.23 6.29 -20.59
N ALA A 451 1.64 6.23 -19.40
CA ALA A 451 2.08 7.00 -18.25
C ALA A 451 2.06 6.18 -16.96
N THR A 452 2.91 6.58 -16.02
CA THR A 452 2.95 6.01 -14.67
C THR A 452 1.85 6.57 -13.77
N SER A 453 1.08 7.55 -14.22
CA SER A 453 -0.11 8.07 -13.54
C SER A 453 -1.24 8.36 -14.52
N LYS A 454 -2.45 8.56 -13.99
CA LYS A 454 -3.62 9.06 -14.73
C LYS A 454 -3.46 10.55 -15.02
N LEU A 455 -2.35 10.90 -15.67
CA LEU A 455 -1.91 12.25 -15.94
C LEU A 455 -2.97 13.01 -16.72
N VAL A 456 -3.31 14.20 -16.24
CA VAL A 456 -4.06 15.20 -17.00
C VAL A 456 -3.15 16.39 -17.21
N HIS A 457 -2.92 16.73 -18.47
CA HIS A 457 -2.03 17.83 -18.86
C HIS A 457 -2.34 19.12 -18.08
N GLY A 458 -1.31 19.72 -17.49
CA GLY A 458 -1.44 20.95 -16.69
C GLY A 458 -1.97 20.76 -15.26
N LYS A 459 -2.27 19.53 -14.82
CA LYS A 459 -2.82 19.25 -13.47
C LYS A 459 -1.83 18.47 -12.61
N GLY A 460 -1.05 19.18 -11.78
CA GLY A 460 -0.06 18.52 -10.91
C GLY A 460 -0.64 17.56 -9.86
N LEU A 461 -1.94 17.66 -9.54
CA LEU A 461 -2.65 16.68 -8.68
C LEU A 461 -2.69 15.27 -9.28
N THR A 462 -2.45 15.14 -10.58
CA THR A 462 -2.43 13.84 -11.28
C THR A 462 -1.07 13.18 -11.33
N LEU A 463 -0.04 13.79 -10.70
CA LEU A 463 1.29 13.19 -10.66
C LEU A 463 1.37 12.05 -9.64
N GLY A 464 2.25 11.09 -9.93
CA GLY A 464 2.62 10.01 -9.02
C GLY A 464 3.76 10.35 -8.07
N THR A 465 4.25 9.32 -7.38
CA THR A 465 5.29 9.43 -6.35
C THR A 465 6.34 8.33 -6.49
N ILE A 466 7.47 8.53 -5.81
CA ILE A 466 8.51 7.52 -5.62
C ILE A 466 8.32 6.88 -4.24
N THR A 467 8.24 5.56 -4.17
CA THR A 467 8.24 4.83 -2.89
C THR A 467 9.59 4.19 -2.64
N LYS A 468 10.22 4.61 -1.55
CA LYS A 468 11.45 4.00 -1.05
C LYS A 468 11.15 2.61 -0.50
N LEU A 469 11.76 1.59 -1.08
CA LEU A 469 11.68 0.24 -0.56
C LEU A 469 12.74 0.03 0.55
N PRO A 470 12.40 -0.66 1.65
CA PRO A 470 13.34 -0.91 2.74
C PRO A 470 14.50 -1.81 2.29
N VAL A 471 15.71 -1.28 2.35
CA VAL A 471 16.96 -1.98 1.96
C VAL A 471 17.29 -3.18 2.84
N THR A 472 16.74 -3.20 4.06
CA THR A 472 16.80 -4.34 4.98
C THR A 472 16.01 -5.55 4.47
N ARG A 473 15.08 -5.32 3.52
CA ARG A 473 14.21 -6.35 2.97
C ARG A 473 14.49 -6.65 1.51
N VAL A 474 14.76 -5.64 0.69
CA VAL A 474 15.01 -5.86 -0.73
C VAL A 474 16.14 -4.99 -1.25
N THR A 475 16.92 -5.59 -2.13
CA THR A 475 17.86 -4.89 -3.02
C THR A 475 17.64 -5.41 -4.43
N CYS A 476 18.15 -4.73 -5.44
CA CYS A 476 18.05 -5.16 -6.83
C CYS A 476 19.43 -5.51 -7.38
N GLY A 477 19.58 -6.75 -7.84
CA GLY A 477 20.82 -7.27 -8.41
C GLY A 477 20.64 -7.75 -9.84
N VAL A 478 21.70 -7.71 -10.64
CA VAL A 478 21.66 -8.24 -12.02
C VAL A 478 21.70 -9.76 -11.98
N LYS A 479 20.65 -10.39 -12.53
CA LYS A 479 20.58 -11.83 -12.79
C LYS A 479 20.15 -12.02 -14.24
N GLU A 480 20.88 -12.85 -14.99
CA GLU A 480 20.57 -13.13 -16.39
C GLU A 480 20.43 -11.85 -17.24
N GLY A 481 21.31 -10.88 -16.99
CA GLY A 481 21.32 -9.60 -17.70
C GLY A 481 20.17 -8.65 -17.35
N ARG A 482 19.42 -8.88 -16.27
CA ARG A 482 18.31 -8.01 -15.84
C ARG A 482 18.30 -7.78 -14.33
N LEU A 483 17.85 -6.61 -13.87
CA LEU A 483 17.61 -6.40 -12.45
C LEU A 483 16.48 -7.30 -11.96
N THR A 484 16.78 -8.04 -10.89
CA THR A 484 15.86 -8.94 -10.21
C THR A 484 15.82 -8.56 -8.73
N PRO A 485 14.62 -8.50 -8.11
CA PRO A 485 14.51 -8.30 -6.67
C PRO A 485 15.21 -9.43 -5.92
N MET A 486 16.12 -9.04 -5.04
CA MET A 486 16.84 -9.92 -4.13
C MET A 486 16.22 -9.73 -2.74
N GLU A 487 15.19 -10.54 -2.45
CA GLU A 487 14.57 -10.56 -1.12
C GLU A 487 15.61 -11.02 -0.09
N LYS A 488 15.78 -10.22 0.96
CA LYS A 488 16.53 -10.60 2.15
C LYS A 488 15.59 -11.33 3.09
N PRO A 489 16.06 -12.34 3.84
CA PRO A 489 15.27 -12.94 4.89
C PRO A 489 14.73 -11.86 5.83
N GLU A 490 13.45 -11.94 6.15
CA GLU A 490 12.86 -11.02 7.12
C GLU A 490 13.64 -11.12 8.42
N PRO A 491 14.09 -10.00 9.02
CA PRO A 491 14.74 -10.05 10.31
C PRO A 491 13.80 -10.74 11.31
N PRO A 492 14.30 -11.64 12.16
CA PRO A 492 13.45 -12.31 13.12
C PRO A 492 12.76 -11.27 13.99
N ILE A 493 11.43 -11.35 14.08
CA ILE A 493 10.68 -10.54 15.03
C ILE A 493 11.18 -10.97 16.42
N SER A 494 11.77 -10.05 17.16
CA SER A 494 12.16 -10.32 18.54
C SER A 494 11.05 -9.83 19.44
N PHE A 495 10.42 -10.76 20.15
CA PHE A 495 9.67 -10.42 21.34
C PHE A 495 10.68 -10.25 22.48
N THR A 496 11.35 -9.10 22.54
CA THR A 496 12.12 -8.77 23.74
C THR A 496 11.16 -8.69 24.92
N GLU A 497 11.51 -9.35 26.02
CA GLU A 497 10.87 -9.12 27.30
C GLU A 497 11.39 -7.77 27.81
N GLU A 498 10.55 -6.74 27.73
CA GLU A 498 10.76 -5.48 28.47
C GLU A 498 10.36 -5.64 29.93
#